data_AF-A0A9D8A4H5-F1
#
_entry.id   AF-A0A9D8A4H5-F1
#
_cell.length_a   1.000
_cell.length_b   1.000
_cell.length_c   1.000
_cell.angle_alpha   90.00
_cell.angle_beta   90.00
_cell.angle_gamma   90.00
#
_symmetry.space_group_name_H-M   'P 1'
#
loop_
_entity.id
_entity.type
_entity.pdbx_description
1 polymer ?
#
loop_
_entity_poly.entity_id
_entity_poly.type
_entity_poly.pdbx_seq_one_letter_code
_entity_poly.pdbx_strand_id
1 'polypeptide(L)' 'MESKEDKFKRLANSRVNNAIKQLDLIGNLSNLASYDYSDDEVRKIMGTLSQKIKEINFKFQKNLKKDSFRL' A
#
# COMPACT_ATOMS: atom_id res chain seq x y z
N MET A 1 28.05 -7.02 -7.69
CA MET A 1 27.53 -6.53 -6.40
C MET A 1 26.36 -5.60 -6.70
N GLU A 2 25.20 -5.81 -6.08
CA GLU A 2 23.99 -5.00 -6.34
C GLU A 2 24.11 -3.62 -5.66
N SER A 3 23.76 -2.53 -6.35
CA SER A 3 23.73 -1.18 -5.75
C SER A 3 22.52 -0.99 -4.82
N LYS A 4 22.55 0.02 -3.96
CA LYS A 4 21.38 0.36 -3.11
C LYS A 4 20.14 0.70 -3.96
N GLU A 5 20.35 1.34 -5.11
CA GLU A 5 19.28 1.71 -6.04
C GLU A 5 18.68 0.47 -6.73
N ASP A 6 19.52 -0.43 -7.23
CA ASP A 6 19.08 -1.69 -7.86
C ASP A 6 18.29 -2.54 -6.86
N LYS A 7 18.79 -2.63 -5.62
CA LYS A 7 18.10 -3.32 -4.53
C LYS A 7 16.74 -2.70 -4.25
N PHE A 8 16.64 -1.36 -4.23
CA PHE A 8 15.36 -0.66 -4.06
C PHE A 8 14.39 -0.99 -5.19
N LYS A 9 14.82 -0.85 -6.45
CA LYS A 9 14.00 -1.12 -7.64
C LYS A 9 13.49 -2.56 -7.65
N ARG A 10 14.36 -3.54 -7.42
CA ARG A 10 14.00 -4.97 -7.37
C ARG A 10 12.97 -5.26 -6.27
N LEU A 11 13.21 -4.76 -5.06
CA LEU A 11 12.29 -4.98 -3.94
C LEU A 11 10.96 -4.23 -4.12
N ALA A 12 10.99 -2.99 -4.62
CA ALA A 12 9.80 -2.20 -4.89
C ALA A 12 8.91 -2.89 -5.92
N ASN A 13 9.46 -3.30 -7.06
CA ASN A 13 8.72 -4.01 -8.10
C ASN A 13 8.05 -5.29 -7.54
N SER A 14 8.81 -6.13 -6.84
CA SER A 14 8.25 -7.36 -6.26
C SER A 14 7.13 -7.07 -5.24
N ARG A 15 7.34 -6.09 -4.34
CA ARG A 15 6.37 -5.78 -3.28
C ARG A 15 5.10 -5.11 -3.80
N VAL A 16 5.22 -4.20 -4.77
CA VAL A 16 4.06 -3.53 -5.39
C VAL A 16 3.22 -4.55 -6.15
N ASN A 17 3.84 -5.43 -6.94
CA ASN A 17 3.10 -6.48 -7.64
C ASN A 17 2.39 -7.43 -6.68
N ASN A 18 3.02 -7.79 -5.57
CA ASN A 18 2.37 -8.62 -4.56
C ASN A 18 1.22 -7.88 -3.87
N ALA A 19 1.37 -6.58 -3.60
CA ALA A 19 0.31 -5.76 -3.03
C ALA A 19 -0.90 -5.67 -3.98
N ILE A 20 -0.68 -5.44 -5.28
CA ILE A 20 -1.74 -5.42 -6.29
C ILE A 20 -2.51 -6.75 -6.27
N LYS A 21 -1.82 -7.89 -6.31
CA LYS A 21 -2.47 -9.21 -6.25
C LYS A 21 -3.35 -9.38 -5.01
N GLN A 22 -2.89 -8.91 -3.84
CA GLN A 22 -3.69 -8.99 -2.61
C GLN A 22 -4.89 -8.04 -2.66
N LEU A 23 -4.73 -6.85 -3.24
CA LEU A 23 -5.83 -5.91 -3.44
C LEU A 23 -6.88 -6.47 -4.41
N ASP A 24 -6.47 -7.18 -5.47
CA ASP A 24 -7.39 -7.85 -6.39
C ASP A 24 -8.20 -8.95 -5.67
N LEU A 25 -7.53 -9.76 -4.82
CA LEU A 25 -8.21 -10.77 -4.01
C LEU A 25 -9.22 -10.15 -3.02
N ILE A 26 -8.88 -9.00 -2.42
CA ILE A 26 -9.82 -8.25 -1.59
C ILE A 26 -10.98 -7.73 -2.44
N GLY A 27 -10.71 -7.24 -3.65
CA GLY A 27 -11.73 -6.80 -4.60
C GLY A 27 -12.73 -7.90 -4.96
N ASN A 28 -12.26 -9.13 -5.10
CA ASN A 28 -13.12 -10.29 -5.37
C ASN A 28 -14.13 -10.59 -4.25
N LEU A 29 -13.88 -10.12 -3.02
CA LEU A 29 -14.85 -10.22 -1.91
C LEU A 29 -16.09 -9.37 -2.13
N SER A 30 -16.08 -8.43 -3.08
CA SER A 30 -17.27 -7.66 -3.46
C SER A 30 -18.39 -8.52 -4.07
N ASN A 31 -18.10 -9.75 -4.48
CA ASN A 31 -19.09 -10.63 -5.10
C ASN A 31 -20.15 -11.10 -4.08
N LEU A 32 -21.29 -10.42 -4.06
CA LEU A 32 -22.44 -10.75 -3.21
C LEU A 32 -23.08 -12.12 -3.51
N ALA A 33 -22.81 -12.71 -4.68
CA ALA A 33 -23.29 -14.07 -4.97
C ALA A 33 -22.49 -15.15 -4.21
N SER A 34 -21.31 -14.82 -3.69
CA SER A 34 -20.44 -15.74 -2.95
C SER A 34 -20.24 -15.36 -1.49
N TYR A 35 -20.55 -14.11 -1.12
CA TYR A 35 -20.26 -13.57 0.20
C TYR A 35 -21.36 -12.65 0.68
N ASP A 36 -21.62 -12.69 1.98
CA ASP A 36 -22.43 -11.71 2.69
C ASP A 36 -21.52 -10.81 3.53
N TYR A 37 -21.75 -9.50 3.46
CA TYR A 37 -21.02 -8.51 4.25
C TYR A 37 -21.88 -7.27 4.46
N SER A 38 -21.58 -6.54 5.52
CA SER A 38 -22.21 -5.27 5.85
C SER A 38 -21.41 -4.07 5.34
N ASP A 39 -22.09 -2.94 5.20
CA ASP A 39 -21.44 -1.65 4.90
C ASP A 39 -20.36 -1.29 5.94
N ASP A 40 -20.57 -1.68 7.20
CA ASP A 40 -19.60 -1.46 8.29
C ASP A 40 -18.31 -2.23 8.07
N GLU A 41 -18.42 -3.49 7.64
CA GLU A 41 -17.26 -4.33 7.32
C GLU A 41 -16.50 -3.79 6.10
N VAL A 42 -17.21 -3.37 5.05
CA VAL A 42 -16.60 -2.73 3.88
C VAL A 42 -15.87 -1.45 4.28
N ARG A 43 -16.51 -0.58 5.08
CA ARG A 43 -15.89 0.66 5.59
C ARG A 43 -14.64 0.37 6.42
N LYS A 44 -14.66 -0.67 7.26
CA LYS A 44 -13.50 -1.07 8.06
C LYS A 44 -12.33 -1.56 7.19
N ILE A 45 -12.60 -2.37 6.16
CA ILE A 45 -11.59 -2.83 5.20
C ILE A 45 -10.97 -1.64 4.48
N MET A 46 -11.79 -0.78 3.86
CA MET A 46 -11.31 0.35 3.07
C MET A 46 -10.60 1.40 3.92
N GLY A 47 -11.09 1.66 5.14
CA GLY A 47 -10.45 2.54 6.11
C GLY A 47 -9.07 2.05 6.53
N THR A 48 -8.93 0.76 6.79
CA THR A 48 -7.64 0.15 7.16
C THR A 48 -6.62 0.24 6.03
N LEU A 49 -7.01 -0.09 4.80
CA LEU A 49 -6.15 0.01 3.62
C LEU A 49 -5.70 1.46 3.37
N SER A 50 -6.64 2.40 3.43
CA SER A 50 -6.37 3.82 3.24
C SER A 50 -5.41 4.37 4.30
N GLN A 51 -5.61 4.00 5.57
CA GLN A 51 -4.71 4.38 6.66
C GLN A 51 -3.31 3.82 6.43
N LYS A 52 -3.19 2.58 5.97
CA LYS A 52 -1.89 1.98 5.69
C LYS A 52 -1.13 2.70 4.58
N ILE A 53 -1.82 3.09 3.52
CA ILE A 53 -1.23 3.88 2.42
C ILE A 53 -0.76 5.25 2.94
N LYS A 54 -1.55 5.92 3.79
CA LYS A 54 -1.14 7.18 4.42
C LYS A 54 0.15 7.03 5.24
N GLU A 55 0.27 5.97 6.04
CA GLU A 55 1.49 5.69 6.80
C GLU A 55 2.72 5.48 5.91
N ILE A 56 2.56 4.75 4.80
CA ILE A 56 3.64 4.51 3.83
C ILE A 56 4.07 5.83 3.19
N ASN A 57 3.11 6.64 2.73
CA ASN A 57 3.37 7.96 2.16
C ASN A 57 4.09 8.87 3.16
N PHE A 58 3.66 8.89 4.42
CA PHE A 58 4.32 9.66 5.47
C PHE A 58 5.78 9.23 5.67
N LYS A 59 6.06 7.92 5.66
CA LYS A 59 7.43 7.40 5.76
C LYS A 59 8.30 7.85 4.59
N PHE A 60 7.80 7.78 3.36
CA PHE A 60 8.56 8.28 2.20
C PHE A 60 8.78 9.79 2.29
N GLN A 61 7.73 10.57 2.56
CA GLN A 61 7.84 12.03 2.70
C GLN A 61 8.83 12.43 3.79
N LYS A 62 8.79 11.81 4.96
CA LYS A 62 9.74 12.08 6.06
C LYS A 62 11.20 11.84 5.64
N ASN A 63 11.46 10.80 4.84
CA ASN A 63 12.81 10.47 4.39
C ASN A 63 13.25 11.28 3.17
N LEU A 64 12.32 11.75 2.33
CA LEU A 64 12.59 12.63 1.19
C LEU A 64 12.77 14.09 1.61
N LYS A 65 12.05 14.55 2.65
CA LYS A 65 12.17 15.90 3.24
C LYS A 65 13.37 16.06 4.19
N LYS A 66 14.33 15.12 4.16
CA LYS A 66 15.48 15.15 5.08
C LYS A 66 16.53 16.19 4.70
N ASP A 67 16.44 16.76 3.49
CA ASP A 67 17.23 17.91 3.08
C ASP A 67 16.38 19.19 3.02
N SER A 68 16.77 20.12 3.90
CA SER A 68 16.56 21.57 3.86
C SER A 68 15.16 22.15 4.19
N PHE A 69 15.09 22.77 5.36
CA PHE A 69 15.00 24.23 5.35
C PHE A 69 16.41 24.78 5.02
N ARG A 70 16.49 25.49 3.90
CA ARG A 70 17.51 26.49 3.61
C ARG A 70 16.76 27.81 3.48
N LEU A 71 16.57 28.46 4.62
CA LEU A 71 16.61 29.90 4.88
C LEU A 71 16.78 30.09 6.40
#